data_AF-A0A2R8AEH7-F1
#
_entry.id   AF-A0A2R8AEH7-F1
#
_cell.length_a   1.000
_cell.length_b   1.000
_cell.length_c   1.000
_cell.angle_alpha   90.00
_cell.angle_beta   90.00
_cell.angle_gamma   90.00
#
_symmetry.space_group_name_H-M   'P 1'
#
loop_
_entity.id
_entity.type
_entity.pdbx_description
1 polymer ?
#
loop_
_entity_poly.entity_id
_entity_poly.type
_entity_poly.pdbx_seq_one_letter_code
_entity_poly.pdbx_strand_id
1 'polypeptide(L)'
;MANTETNLAHSIPFFGWMLRDMKAGHKDAPYWFLAVMVLLWAVSCFVFGFAALVAGVLVLTPIVLIGYAAIIFAMVSPEKTAVFSDD
;
A
#
# COMPACT_ATOMS: atom_id res chain seq x y z
N MET A 1 -25.54 -17.97 -22.89
CA MET A 1 -25.15 -16.62 -22.43
C MET A 1 -24.65 -16.77 -21.00
N ALA A 2 -23.33 -16.89 -20.82
CA ALA A 2 -22.69 -16.80 -19.50
C ALA A 2 -21.53 -15.82 -19.68
N ASN A 3 -21.62 -14.72 -18.96
CA ASN A 3 -20.70 -13.60 -18.89
C ASN A 3 -19.31 -14.06 -18.43
N THR A 4 -18.42 -14.26 -19.38
CA THR A 4 -16.97 -14.37 -19.13
C THR A 4 -16.45 -12.99 -18.75
N GLU A 5 -16.70 -12.56 -17.52
CA GLU A 5 -15.96 -11.46 -16.93
C GLU A 5 -14.53 -11.93 -16.75
N THR A 6 -13.68 -11.57 -17.71
CA THR A 6 -12.25 -11.74 -17.67
C THR A 6 -11.73 -10.99 -16.45
N ASN A 7 -11.61 -11.71 -15.33
CA ASN A 7 -10.93 -11.27 -14.12
C ASN A 7 -9.43 -11.15 -14.47
N LEU A 8 -9.06 -10.06 -15.15
CA LEU A 8 -7.71 -9.77 -15.61
C LEU A 8 -6.70 -9.79 -14.44
N ALA A 9 -7.18 -9.54 -13.21
CA ALA A 9 -6.38 -9.59 -12.00
C ALA A 9 -5.88 -11.01 -11.65
N HIS A 10 -6.51 -12.07 -12.17
CA HIS A 10 -6.06 -13.47 -11.99
C HIS A 10 -5.17 -13.99 -13.13
N SER A 11 -4.96 -13.21 -14.20
CA SER A 11 -4.14 -13.63 -15.35
C SER A 11 -2.64 -13.35 -15.19
N ILE A 12 -2.23 -12.69 -14.10
CA ILE A 12 -0.81 -12.53 -13.76
C ILE A 12 -0.48 -13.59 -12.71
N PRO A 13 0.08 -14.76 -13.10
CA PRO A 13 0.20 -15.92 -12.22
C PRO A 13 1.03 -15.65 -10.97
N PHE A 14 1.97 -14.70 -11.02
CA PHE A 14 2.79 -14.33 -9.88
C PHE A 14 2.11 -13.33 -8.94
N PHE A 15 1.55 -12.25 -9.48
CA PHE A 15 0.94 -11.18 -8.69
C PHE A 15 -0.39 -11.61 -8.06
N GLY A 16 -1.21 -12.37 -8.81
CA GLY A 16 -2.47 -12.91 -8.31
C GLY A 16 -2.28 -13.94 -7.20
N TRP A 17 -1.21 -14.74 -7.24
CA TRP A 17 -0.89 -15.69 -6.19
C TRP A 17 -0.40 -14.99 -4.92
N MET A 18 0.48 -13.99 -5.05
CA MET A 18 0.99 -13.18 -3.93
C MET A 18 -0.14 -12.38 -3.25
N LEU A 19 -1.06 -11.81 -4.04
CA LEU A 19 -2.21 -11.06 -3.52
C LEU A 19 -3.24 -11.98 -2.84
N ARG A 20 -3.39 -13.22 -3.31
CA ARG A 20 -4.20 -14.25 -2.66
C ARG A 20 -3.58 -14.66 -1.32
N ASP A 21 -2.26 -14.84 -1.28
CA ASP A 21 -1.54 -15.21 -0.06
C ASP A 21 -1.52 -14.08 0.98
N MET A 22 -1.50 -12.82 0.54
CA MET A 22 -1.67 -11.68 1.44
C MET A 22 -3.04 -11.66 2.13
N LYS A 23 -4.11 -12.12 1.47
CA LYS A 23 -5.48 -12.11 2.00
C LYS A 23 -5.86 -13.37 2.79
N ALA A 24 -5.31 -14.53 2.40
CA ALA A 24 -5.68 -15.83 2.95
C ALA A 24 -4.55 -16.50 3.75
N GLY A 25 -3.33 -15.96 3.69
CA GLY A 25 -2.16 -16.52 4.34
C GLY A 25 -2.05 -16.18 5.83
N HIS A 26 -0.96 -16.66 6.44
CA HIS A 26 -0.66 -16.43 7.85
C HIS A 26 -0.58 -14.94 8.17
N LYS A 27 -0.73 -14.56 9.45
CA LYS A 27 -0.64 -13.17 9.95
C LYS A 27 0.60 -12.40 9.47
N ASP A 28 1.66 -13.09 9.08
CA ASP A 28 2.92 -12.50 8.62
C ASP A 28 3.02 -12.34 7.09
N ALA A 29 2.11 -12.97 6.33
CA ALA A 29 2.07 -12.92 4.87
C ALA A 29 2.06 -11.50 4.26
N PRO A 30 1.34 -10.50 4.81
CA PRO A 30 1.40 -9.13 4.26
C PRO A 30 2.78 -8.48 4.37
N TYR A 31 3.58 -8.81 5.41
CA TYR A 31 4.93 -8.27 5.55
C TYR A 31 5.87 -8.85 4.50
N TRP A 32 5.75 -10.15 4.19
CA TRP A 32 6.50 -10.80 3.12
C TRP A 32 6.12 -10.26 1.74
N PHE A 33 4.84 -10.00 1.49
CA PHE A 33 4.38 -9.35 0.27
C PHE A 33 5.02 -7.97 0.08
N LEU A 34 5.03 -7.15 1.14
CA LEU A 34 5.67 -5.83 1.12
C LEU A 34 7.18 -5.94 0.87
N ALA A 35 7.86 -6.87 1.53
CA ALA A 35 9.30 -7.10 1.36
C ALA A 35 9.67 -7.46 -0.08
N VAL A 36 8.89 -8.35 -0.72
CA VAL A 36 9.09 -8.71 -2.13
C VAL A 36 8.85 -7.51 -3.04
N MET A 37 7.84 -6.67 -2.75
CA MET A 37 7.57 -5.48 -3.54
C MET A 37 8.69 -4.44 -3.45
N VAL A 38 9.26 -4.24 -2.26
CA VAL A 38 10.42 -3.34 -2.05
C VAL A 38 11.66 -3.89 -2.75
N LEU A 39 11.91 -5.20 -2.67
CA LEU A 39 13.01 -5.85 -3.39
C LEU A 39 12.86 -5.70 -4.90
N LEU A 40 11.65 -5.90 -5.44
CA LEU A 40 11.38 -5.76 -6.86
C LEU A 40 11.54 -4.31 -7.32
N TRP A 41 11.17 -3.33 -6.49
CA TRP A 41 11.47 -1.92 -6.73
C TRP A 41 12.99 -1.64 -6.71
N ALA A 42 13.73 -2.21 -5.75
CA ALA A 42 15.19 -2.07 -5.70
C ALA A 42 15.86 -2.65 -6.96
N VAL A 43 15.42 -3.81 -7.44
CA VAL A 43 15.86 -4.39 -8.72
C VAL A 43 15.52 -3.47 -9.89
N SER A 44 14.33 -2.86 -9.89
CA SER A 44 13.92 -1.87 -10.89
C SER A 44 14.86 -0.66 -10.91
N CYS A 45 15.35 -0.20 -9.75
CA CYS A 45 16.36 0.85 -9.67
C CYS A 45 17.69 0.48 -10.33
N PHE A 46 18.09 -0.79 -10.33
CA PHE A 46 19.28 -1.23 -11.06
C PHE A 46 19.06 -1.29 -12.58
N VAL A 47 17.85 -1.64 -13.03
CA VAL A 47 17.53 -1.78 -14.47
C VAL A 47 17.22 -0.44 -15.13
N PHE A 48 16.40 0.39 -14.48
CA PHE A 48 15.89 1.65 -15.03
C PHE A 48 16.57 2.90 -14.43
N GLY A 49 17.44 2.72 -13.43
CA GLY A 49 18.19 3.81 -12.82
C GLY A 49 17.30 4.84 -12.12
N PHE A 50 17.57 6.12 -12.41
CA PHE A 50 16.88 7.25 -11.79
C PHE A 50 15.36 7.24 -12.02
N ALA A 51 14.89 6.73 -13.16
CA ALA A 51 13.46 6.69 -13.48
C ALA A 51 12.67 5.84 -12.46
N ALA A 52 13.21 4.71 -12.02
CA ALA A 52 12.58 3.86 -11.02
C ALA A 52 12.59 4.50 -9.61
N LEU A 53 13.64 5.27 -9.28
CA LEU A 53 13.66 6.04 -8.04
C LEU A 53 12.55 7.09 -8.01
N VAL A 54 12.40 7.85 -9.10
CA VAL A 54 11.33 8.86 -9.23
C VAL A 54 9.95 8.20 -9.13
N ALA A 55 9.74 7.04 -9.76
CA ALA A 55 8.49 6.30 -9.64
C ALA A 55 8.17 5.91 -8.19
N GLY A 56 9.16 5.46 -7.42
CA GLY A 56 8.98 5.14 -5.99
C GLY A 56 8.61 6.36 -5.15
N VAL A 57 9.30 7.48 -5.37
CA VAL A 57 8.97 8.76 -4.70
C VAL A 57 7.55 9.21 -5.05
N LEU A 58 7.15 9.09 -6.32
CA LEU A 58 5.83 9.50 -6.78
C LEU A 58 4.70 8.69 -6.13
N VAL A 59 4.94 7.40 -5.87
CA VAL A 59 3.98 6.52 -5.17
C VAL A 59 3.95 6.81 -3.67
N LEU A 60 5.11 7.06 -3.03
CA LEU A 60 5.18 7.33 -1.59
C LEU A 60 4.64 8.71 -1.21
N THR A 61 4.80 9.71 -2.06
CA THR A 61 4.38 11.10 -1.81
C THR A 61 2.90 11.22 -1.38
N PRO A 62 1.91 10.71 -2.13
CA PRO A 62 0.51 10.80 -1.73
C PRO A 62 0.22 10.01 -0.46
N ILE A 63 0.89 8.87 -0.22
CA ILE A 63 0.70 8.07 1.00
C ILE A 63 1.11 8.88 2.24
N VAL A 64 2.27 9.53 2.19
CA VAL A 64 2.77 10.37 3.28
C VAL A 64 1.86 11.57 3.48
N LEU A 65 1.40 12.21 2.40
CA LEU A 65 0.49 13.35 2.47
C LEU A 65 -0.85 12.98 3.13
N ILE A 66 -1.44 11.85 2.73
CA ILE A 66 -2.66 11.32 3.34
C ILE A 66 -2.42 10.98 4.81
N GLY A 67 -1.28 10.37 5.13
CA GLY A 67 -0.89 10.07 6.52
C GLY A 67 -0.84 11.33 7.38
N TYR A 68 -0.20 12.40 6.92
CA TYR A 68 -0.18 13.69 7.61
C TYR A 68 -1.57 14.31 7.73
N ALA A 69 -2.36 14.30 6.67
CA ALA A 69 -3.72 14.83 6.69
C ALA A 69 -4.60 14.07 7.69
N ALA A 70 -4.49 12.75 7.74
CA ALA A 70 -5.20 11.91 8.70
C ALA A 70 -4.78 12.18 10.14
N ILE A 71 -3.48 12.38 10.39
CA ILE A 71 -2.97 12.75 11.72
C ILE A 71 -3.52 14.11 12.15
N ILE A 72 -3.46 15.11 11.27
CA ILE A 72 -4.00 16.45 11.54
C ILE A 72 -5.50 16.38 11.81
N PHE A 73 -6.25 15.66 10.98
CA PHE A 73 -7.68 15.44 11.17
C PHE A 73 -7.97 14.77 12.52
N ALA A 74 -7.19 13.76 12.91
CA ALA A 74 -7.33 13.09 14.19
C ALA A 74 -6.98 14.00 15.39
N MET A 75 -6.07 14.95 15.24
CA MET A 75 -5.78 15.97 16.26
C MET A 75 -6.88 17.04 16.35
N VAL A 76 -7.52 17.36 15.22
CA VAL A 76 -8.62 18.35 15.13
C VAL A 76 -9.98 17.74 15.51
N SER A 77 -10.12 16.41 15.56
CA SER A 77 -11.38 15.77 15.95
C SER A 77 -11.82 16.24 17.35
N PRO A 78 -13.01 16.84 17.48
CA PRO A 78 -13.49 17.44 18.74
C PRO A 78 -13.75 16.42 19.85
N GLU A 79 -13.70 15.11 19.56
CA GLU A 79 -13.86 14.05 20.57
C GLU A 79 -12.79 14.09 21.67
N LYS A 80 -11.59 14.63 21.38
CA LYS A 80 -10.47 14.68 22.33
C LYS A 80 -10.34 16.02 23.05
N THR A 81 -10.93 17.08 22.54
CA THR A 81 -10.87 18.42 23.17
C THR A 81 -11.85 18.57 24.34
N ALA A 82 -12.92 17.78 24.39
CA ALA A 82 -13.87 17.78 25.50
C ALA A 82 -13.30 17.13 26.77
N VAL A 83 -12.32 16.21 26.64
CA VAL A 83 -11.66 15.55 27.79
C VAL A 83 -10.66 16.48 28.50
N PHE A 84 -10.15 17.51 27.81
CA PHE A 84 -9.18 18.47 28.37
C PHE A 84 -9.83 19.76 28.91
N SER A 85 -11.17 19.81 29.01
CA SER A 85 -11.90 20.97 29.54
C SER A 85 -12.55 20.71 30.91
N ASP A 86 -12.28 19.56 31.53
CA ASP A 86 -12.79 19.14 32.85
C ASP A 86 -11.70 19.18 33.96
N ASP A 87 -10.61 19.92 33.74
CA ASP A 87 -9.59 20.23 34.76
C ASP A 87 -9.55 21.75 35.08
#